data_AF-A0A7X1RLZ2-F1
#
_entry.id   AF-A0A7X1RLZ2-F1
#
_cell.length_a   1.000
_cell.length_b   1.000
_cell.length_c   1.000
_cell.angle_alpha   90.00
_cell.angle_beta   90.00
_cell.angle_gamma   90.00
#
_symmetry.space_group_name_H-M   'P 1'
#
loop_
_entity.id
_entity.type
_entity.pdbx_description
1 polymer ?
#
loop_
_entity_poly.entity_id
_entity_poly.type
_entity_poly.pdbx_seq_one_letter_code
_entity_poly.pdbx_strand_id
1 'polypeptide(L)'
;MHIHYNTNQTTLPLEICSFLPQDHLVFTIEKVVNTLEDHHFHAFYHAFGRPSYHPKMLVSTLLFAYSQGIFSGRKIEKMMIENLAMQYLTGQLVVSYRTINRFRVAEGMEELIRDLFIDLNLRLKMEELVTLDCLFIDGTKIEANANKYSFVWKKATEKFSAKLQEQIQVYFQEEITPLIHQAIKLDEEEPISSEQLLEFAQVLEEELEKLNQDIEETPVKGKDERKTQRRKLKKVLRKVKEDFSIRAEKYENYQETFEGRNSFSKTDPDATFMRMKEDHMKN
;
A
#
# COMPACT_ATOMS: atom_id res chain seq x y z
N MET A 1 -14.03 -35.56 41.25
CA MET A 1 -15.24 -36.25 40.77
C MET A 1 -15.08 -36.40 39.26
N HIS A 2 -14.88 -37.61 38.74
CA HIS A 2 -14.77 -37.83 37.30
C HIS A 2 -16.18 -37.99 36.72
N ILE A 3 -16.49 -37.22 35.67
CA ILE A 3 -17.73 -37.39 34.90
C ILE A 3 -17.55 -38.67 34.07
N HIS A 4 -18.44 -39.65 34.24
CA HIS A 4 -18.46 -40.83 33.38
C HIS A 4 -18.82 -40.42 31.96
N TYR A 5 -17.86 -40.53 31.03
CA TYR A 5 -18.06 -40.25 29.62
C TYR A 5 -18.63 -41.48 28.91
N ASN A 6 -19.84 -41.36 28.35
CA ASN A 6 -20.47 -42.39 27.55
C ASN A 6 -21.17 -41.72 26.34
N THR A 7 -20.80 -42.11 25.12
CA THR A 7 -21.37 -41.58 23.87
C THR A 7 -22.69 -42.24 23.48
N ASN A 8 -23.06 -43.36 24.09
CA ASN A 8 -24.21 -44.19 23.71
C ASN A 8 -25.42 -44.00 24.65
N GLN A 9 -25.56 -42.82 25.24
CA GLN A 9 -26.68 -42.52 26.14
C GLN A 9 -27.88 -42.02 25.33
N THR A 10 -29.04 -42.65 25.52
CA THR A 10 -30.30 -42.19 24.94
C THR A 10 -30.66 -40.83 25.54
N THR A 11 -30.76 -39.81 24.69
CA THR A 11 -31.14 -38.45 25.07
C THR A 11 -32.56 -38.15 24.58
N LEU A 12 -33.34 -37.44 25.38
CA LEU A 12 -34.63 -36.92 24.97
C LEU A 12 -34.41 -35.76 23.98
N PRO A 13 -35.33 -35.53 23.02
CA PRO A 13 -35.27 -34.34 22.19
C PRO A 13 -35.37 -33.11 23.08
N LEU A 14 -34.27 -32.35 23.17
CA LEU A 14 -34.20 -31.11 23.92
C LEU A 14 -34.49 -29.93 22.99
N GLU A 15 -35.22 -28.95 23.49
CA GLU A 15 -35.53 -27.73 22.75
C GLU A 15 -34.24 -26.94 22.48
N ILE A 16 -33.92 -26.67 21.20
CA ILE A 16 -32.66 -26.01 20.82
C ILE A 16 -32.51 -24.65 21.51
N CYS A 17 -33.62 -23.92 21.71
CA CYS A 17 -33.65 -22.64 22.41
C CYS A 17 -33.01 -22.69 23.80
N SER A 18 -33.14 -23.83 24.50
CA SER A 18 -32.64 -24.00 25.87
C SER A 18 -31.11 -24.02 25.97
N PHE A 19 -30.42 -24.25 24.85
CA PHE A 19 -28.96 -24.25 24.79
C PHE A 19 -28.37 -22.88 24.44
N LEU A 20 -29.20 -21.90 24.07
CA LEU A 20 -28.76 -20.58 23.63
C LEU A 20 -28.97 -19.56 24.76
N PRO A 21 -28.00 -18.67 25.04
CA PRO A 21 -28.18 -17.55 25.96
C PRO A 21 -29.37 -16.67 25.56
N GLN A 22 -30.09 -16.09 26.53
CA GLN A 22 -31.28 -15.28 26.24
C GLN A 22 -31.00 -14.02 25.42
N ASP A 23 -29.78 -13.50 25.51
CA ASP A 23 -29.23 -12.35 24.77
C ASP A 23 -28.59 -12.74 23.43
N HIS A 24 -28.75 -14.00 23.00
CA HIS A 24 -28.14 -14.47 21.76
C HIS A 24 -28.77 -13.80 20.54
N LEU A 25 -27.92 -13.26 19.64
CA LEU A 25 -28.27 -12.54 18.39
C LEU A 25 -29.37 -13.21 17.54
N VAL A 26 -29.43 -14.53 17.58
CA VAL A 26 -30.40 -15.34 16.84
C VAL A 26 -31.85 -14.91 17.10
N PHE A 27 -32.18 -14.56 18.34
CA PHE A 27 -33.53 -14.18 18.73
C PHE A 27 -33.87 -12.77 18.20
N THR A 28 -32.89 -11.87 18.13
CA THR A 28 -33.08 -10.56 17.50
C THR A 28 -33.30 -10.71 15.99
N ILE A 29 -32.54 -11.60 15.32
CA ILE A 29 -32.74 -11.90 13.89
C ILE A 29 -34.13 -12.49 13.64
N GLU A 30 -34.56 -13.46 14.44
CA GLU A 30 -35.90 -14.04 14.34
C GLU A 30 -36.98 -12.96 14.47
N LYS A 31 -36.89 -12.08 15.48
CA LYS A 31 -37.82 -10.95 15.66
C LYS A 31 -37.85 -10.02 14.45
N VAL A 32 -36.67 -9.61 13.94
CA VAL A 32 -36.56 -8.74 12.74
C VAL A 32 -37.24 -9.38 11.54
N VAL A 33 -36.92 -10.63 11.25
CA VAL A 33 -37.45 -11.31 10.07
C VAL A 33 -38.96 -11.58 10.20
N ASN A 34 -39.45 -11.87 11.40
CA ASN A 34 -40.88 -12.07 11.65
C ASN A 34 -41.70 -10.78 11.53
N THR A 35 -41.10 -9.60 11.70
CA THR A 35 -41.78 -8.32 11.44
C THR A 35 -41.98 -8.02 9.95
N LEU A 36 -41.34 -8.79 9.05
CA LEU A 36 -41.47 -8.56 7.61
C LEU A 36 -42.82 -9.03 7.08
N GLU A 37 -43.46 -8.15 6.32
CA GLU A 37 -44.64 -8.49 5.56
C GLU A 37 -44.30 -9.42 4.39
N ASP A 38 -45.17 -10.38 4.12
CA ASP A 38 -44.94 -11.42 3.11
C ASP A 38 -44.89 -10.86 1.68
N HIS A 39 -45.39 -9.64 1.46
CA HIS A 39 -45.44 -9.03 0.14
C HIS A 39 -44.06 -8.80 -0.48
N HIS A 40 -43.04 -8.56 0.35
CA HIS A 40 -41.64 -8.43 -0.07
C HIS A 40 -41.09 -9.68 -0.73
N PHE A 41 -41.74 -10.84 -0.54
CA PHE A 41 -41.28 -12.12 -1.04
C PHE A 41 -42.13 -12.69 -2.18
N HIS A 42 -43.15 -11.96 -2.66
CA HIS A 42 -44.04 -12.44 -3.72
C HIS A 42 -43.30 -12.90 -4.98
N ALA A 43 -42.23 -12.22 -5.36
CA ALA A 43 -41.41 -12.58 -6.52
C ALA A 43 -40.76 -13.98 -6.42
N PHE A 44 -40.62 -14.52 -5.20
CA PHE A 44 -39.98 -15.81 -4.94
C PHE A 44 -40.97 -16.99 -4.87
N TYR A 45 -42.26 -16.70 -4.73
CA TYR A 45 -43.29 -17.72 -4.75
C TYR A 45 -43.64 -18.07 -6.19
N HIS A 46 -43.65 -19.37 -6.49
CA HIS A 46 -44.03 -19.90 -7.80
C HIS A 46 -45.26 -20.80 -7.64
N ALA A 47 -46.22 -20.65 -8.55
CA ALA A 47 -47.46 -21.45 -8.54
C ALA A 47 -47.24 -22.91 -9.00
N PHE A 48 -46.14 -23.20 -9.70
CA PHE A 48 -45.87 -24.51 -10.30
C PHE A 48 -44.46 -25.01 -9.97
N GLY A 49 -44.32 -26.33 -9.89
CA GLY A 49 -43.04 -27.01 -9.61
C GLY A 49 -42.89 -27.41 -8.14
N ARG A 50 -41.64 -27.70 -7.72
CA ARG A 50 -41.33 -28.05 -6.34
C ARG A 50 -41.53 -26.81 -5.45
N PRO A 51 -42.21 -26.92 -4.29
CA PRO A 51 -42.36 -25.80 -3.36
C PRO A 51 -41.00 -25.22 -2.98
N SER A 52 -40.89 -23.89 -3.08
CA SER A 52 -39.73 -23.14 -2.62
C SER A 52 -39.60 -23.24 -1.10
N TYR A 53 -38.37 -23.14 -0.59
CA TYR A 53 -38.14 -22.91 0.83
C TYR A 53 -38.74 -21.56 1.25
N HIS A 54 -39.13 -21.45 2.52
CA HIS A 54 -39.72 -20.22 3.03
C HIS A 54 -38.69 -19.06 2.92
N PRO A 55 -39.04 -17.93 2.30
CA PRO A 55 -38.10 -16.84 2.06
C PRO A 55 -37.58 -16.24 3.38
N LYS A 56 -38.44 -16.08 4.40
CA LYS A 56 -38.00 -15.69 5.76
C LYS A 56 -36.88 -16.57 6.31
N MET A 57 -36.95 -17.89 6.16
CA MET A 57 -35.89 -18.81 6.60
C MET A 57 -34.57 -18.54 5.87
N LEU A 58 -34.62 -18.29 4.55
CA LEU A 58 -33.43 -17.97 3.75
C LEU A 58 -32.84 -16.61 4.13
N VAL A 59 -33.68 -15.61 4.40
CA VAL A 59 -33.26 -14.30 4.92
C VAL A 59 -32.58 -14.44 6.29
N SER A 60 -33.22 -15.13 7.24
CA SER A 60 -32.65 -15.37 8.57
C SER A 60 -31.28 -16.06 8.48
N THR A 61 -31.16 -17.05 7.58
CA THR A 61 -29.91 -17.76 7.32
C THR A 61 -28.82 -16.80 6.83
N LEU A 62 -29.15 -15.89 5.90
CA LEU A 62 -28.19 -14.93 5.35
C LEU A 62 -27.77 -13.88 6.38
N LEU A 63 -28.72 -13.30 7.12
CA LEU A 63 -28.44 -12.30 8.15
C LEU A 63 -27.52 -12.87 9.23
N PHE A 64 -27.82 -14.08 9.73
CA PHE A 64 -27.00 -14.72 10.76
C PHE A 64 -25.62 -15.13 10.24
N ALA A 65 -25.51 -15.56 8.97
CA ALA A 65 -24.21 -15.87 8.39
C ALA A 65 -23.34 -14.63 8.23
N TYR A 66 -23.93 -13.52 7.78
CA TYR A 66 -23.19 -12.29 7.49
C TYR A 66 -22.76 -11.59 8.77
N SER A 67 -23.58 -11.64 9.83
CA SER A 67 -23.17 -11.12 11.15
C SER A 67 -21.94 -11.85 11.72
N GLN A 68 -21.70 -13.10 11.29
CA GLN A 68 -20.51 -13.88 11.65
C GLN A 68 -19.37 -13.78 10.62
N GLY A 69 -19.48 -12.91 9.61
CA GLY A 69 -18.49 -12.75 8.54
C GLY A 69 -18.42 -13.92 7.55
N ILE A 70 -19.46 -14.76 7.46
CA ILE A 70 -19.51 -15.93 6.58
C ILE A 70 -20.34 -15.62 5.33
N PHE A 71 -19.65 -15.30 4.23
CA PHE A 71 -20.31 -14.92 2.96
C PHE A 71 -20.39 -16.03 1.91
N SER A 72 -19.62 -17.12 2.09
CA SER A 72 -19.54 -18.23 1.14
C SER A 72 -20.74 -19.17 1.30
N GLY A 73 -21.54 -19.35 0.25
CA GLY A 73 -22.72 -20.23 0.31
C GLY A 73 -22.43 -21.65 0.79
N ARG A 74 -21.26 -22.22 0.45
CA ARG A 74 -20.85 -23.55 0.95
C ARG A 74 -20.55 -23.55 2.46
N LYS A 75 -19.94 -22.47 2.97
CA LYS A 75 -19.72 -22.30 4.41
C LYS A 75 -21.06 -22.10 5.14
N ILE A 76 -22.01 -21.41 4.53
CA ILE A 76 -23.37 -21.24 5.08
C ILE A 76 -24.09 -22.59 5.14
N GLU A 77 -24.06 -23.38 4.07
CA GLU A 77 -24.63 -24.74 4.06
C GLU A 77 -23.99 -25.62 5.15
N LYS A 78 -22.67 -25.58 5.31
CA LYS A 78 -21.96 -26.27 6.40
C LYS A 78 -22.43 -25.77 7.78
N MET A 79 -22.60 -24.46 7.94
CA MET A 79 -23.09 -23.85 9.19
C MET A 79 -24.51 -24.28 9.54
N MET A 80 -25.40 -24.50 8.55
CA MET A 80 -26.74 -25.06 8.81
C MET A 80 -26.69 -26.47 9.41
N ILE A 81 -25.63 -27.23 9.14
CA ILE A 81 -25.45 -28.58 9.68
C ILE A 81 -24.81 -28.53 11.07
N GLU A 82 -23.82 -27.67 11.29
CA GLU A 82 -22.95 -27.73 12.48
C GLU A 82 -23.33 -26.75 13.60
N ASN A 83 -24.02 -25.65 13.29
CA ASN A 83 -24.27 -24.57 14.24
C ASN A 83 -25.69 -24.65 14.84
N LEU A 84 -25.79 -24.77 16.17
CA LEU A 84 -27.07 -24.87 16.89
C LEU A 84 -27.98 -23.65 16.69
N ALA A 85 -27.44 -22.43 16.69
CA ALA A 85 -28.24 -21.23 16.47
C ALA A 85 -28.78 -21.15 15.03
N MET A 86 -28.00 -21.60 14.05
CA MET A 86 -28.49 -21.72 12.68
C MET A 86 -29.59 -22.80 12.57
N GLN A 87 -29.39 -23.96 13.20
CA GLN A 87 -30.40 -25.01 13.24
C GLN A 87 -31.71 -24.55 13.91
N TYR A 88 -31.61 -23.70 14.93
CA TYR A 88 -32.79 -23.07 15.53
C TYR A 88 -33.55 -22.20 14.52
N LEU A 89 -32.87 -21.30 13.80
CA LEU A 89 -33.51 -20.43 12.79
C LEU A 89 -34.13 -21.22 11.63
N THR A 90 -33.52 -22.34 11.25
CA THR A 90 -33.93 -23.10 10.08
C THR A 90 -34.83 -24.28 10.42
N GLY A 91 -35.12 -24.51 11.70
CA GLY A 91 -35.85 -25.70 12.15
C GLY A 91 -35.15 -26.99 11.73
N GLN A 92 -33.81 -27.01 11.75
CA GLN A 92 -32.95 -28.12 11.31
C GLN A 92 -33.05 -28.48 9.81
N LEU A 93 -33.74 -27.66 9.00
CA LEU A 93 -33.70 -27.80 7.55
C LEU A 93 -32.32 -27.36 7.03
N VAL A 94 -31.76 -28.14 6.11
CA VAL A 94 -30.49 -27.85 5.45
C VAL A 94 -30.76 -27.54 3.98
N VAL A 95 -30.38 -26.33 3.57
CA VAL A 95 -30.55 -25.86 2.21
C VAL A 95 -29.20 -25.87 1.49
N SER A 96 -29.19 -26.33 0.24
CA SER A 96 -27.97 -26.38 -0.55
C SER A 96 -27.44 -24.98 -0.88
N TYR A 97 -26.10 -24.84 -0.97
CA TYR A 97 -25.47 -23.57 -1.33
C TYR A 97 -26.01 -22.96 -2.64
N ARG A 98 -26.47 -23.80 -3.58
CA ARG A 98 -27.03 -23.37 -4.86
C ARG A 98 -28.33 -22.59 -4.66
N THR A 99 -29.18 -23.07 -3.76
CA THR A 99 -30.47 -22.44 -3.46
C THR A 99 -30.25 -21.12 -2.72
N ILE A 100 -29.32 -21.10 -1.76
CA ILE A 100 -28.91 -19.89 -1.04
C ILE A 100 -28.41 -18.84 -2.04
N ASN A 101 -27.51 -19.22 -2.96
CA ASN A 101 -26.97 -18.29 -3.95
C ASN A 101 -28.03 -17.82 -4.95
N ARG A 102 -28.97 -18.69 -5.34
CA ARG A 102 -30.09 -18.28 -6.21
C ARG A 102 -31.00 -17.26 -5.52
N PHE A 103 -31.25 -17.42 -4.23
CA PHE A 103 -32.02 -16.46 -3.44
C PHE A 103 -31.32 -15.09 -3.35
N ARG A 104 -30.00 -15.09 -3.15
CA ARG A 104 -29.21 -13.84 -3.07
C ARG A 104 -29.26 -12.98 -4.34
N VAL A 105 -29.29 -13.62 -5.51
CA VAL A 105 -29.22 -12.94 -6.83
C VAL A 105 -30.62 -12.76 -7.43
N ALA A 106 -31.67 -13.15 -6.71
CA ALA A 106 -33.03 -12.89 -7.15
C ALA A 106 -33.30 -11.38 -7.16
N GLU A 107 -34.14 -10.93 -8.09
CA GLU A 107 -34.50 -9.54 -8.28
C GLU A 107 -35.09 -8.94 -6.98
N GLY A 108 -34.64 -7.74 -6.59
CA GLY A 108 -35.07 -7.05 -5.36
C GLY A 108 -34.46 -7.59 -4.06
N MET A 109 -33.83 -8.77 -4.05
CA MET A 109 -33.30 -9.35 -2.82
C MET A 109 -32.03 -8.66 -2.32
N GLU A 110 -31.19 -8.15 -3.21
CA GLU A 110 -29.98 -7.43 -2.83
C GLU A 110 -30.29 -6.18 -1.98
N GLU A 111 -31.24 -5.37 -2.44
CA GLU A 111 -31.71 -4.17 -1.72
C GLU A 111 -32.40 -4.56 -0.41
N LEU A 112 -33.29 -5.57 -0.44
CA LEU A 112 -33.97 -6.04 0.77
C LEU A 112 -32.99 -6.55 1.82
N ILE A 113 -32.00 -7.36 1.44
CA ILE A 113 -30.98 -7.88 2.38
C ILE A 113 -30.17 -6.72 2.97
N ARG A 114 -29.81 -5.73 2.15
CA ARG A 114 -29.08 -4.55 2.61
C ARG A 114 -29.88 -3.76 3.65
N ASP A 115 -31.14 -3.46 3.37
CA ASP A 115 -32.00 -2.68 4.26
C ASP A 115 -32.29 -3.43 5.56
N LEU A 116 -32.50 -4.75 5.47
CA LEU A 116 -32.64 -5.62 6.64
C LEU A 116 -31.40 -5.68 7.50
N PHE A 117 -30.22 -5.68 6.89
CA PHE A 117 -28.97 -5.63 7.63
C PHE A 117 -28.84 -4.30 8.38
N ILE A 118 -29.25 -3.19 7.75
CA ILE A 118 -29.27 -1.87 8.40
C ILE A 118 -30.25 -1.87 9.59
N ASP A 119 -31.49 -2.35 9.41
CA ASP A 119 -32.49 -2.43 10.48
C ASP A 119 -32.00 -3.32 11.63
N LEU A 120 -31.43 -4.49 11.31
CA LEU A 120 -30.84 -5.37 12.31
C LEU A 120 -29.77 -4.64 13.14
N ASN A 121 -28.82 -3.93 12.51
CA ASN A 121 -27.80 -3.17 13.23
C ASN A 121 -28.39 -2.05 14.09
N LEU A 122 -29.42 -1.35 13.60
CA LEU A 122 -30.11 -0.33 14.37
C LEU A 122 -30.78 -0.92 15.60
N ARG A 123 -31.46 -2.07 15.48
CA ARG A 123 -32.08 -2.75 16.63
C ARG A 123 -31.05 -3.25 17.62
N LEU A 124 -29.94 -3.82 17.15
CA LEU A 124 -28.85 -4.24 18.04
C LEU A 124 -28.27 -3.06 18.82
N LYS A 125 -28.19 -1.87 18.21
CA LYS A 125 -27.79 -0.64 18.91
C LYS A 125 -28.84 -0.21 19.94
N MET A 126 -30.13 -0.25 19.58
CA MET A 126 -31.22 0.14 20.49
C MET A 126 -31.35 -0.80 21.70
N GLU A 127 -31.04 -2.09 21.52
CA GLU A 127 -31.00 -3.09 22.60
C GLU A 127 -29.67 -3.06 23.38
N GLU A 128 -28.78 -2.11 23.11
CA GLU A 128 -27.45 -1.96 23.74
C GLU A 128 -26.53 -3.19 23.59
N LEU A 129 -26.79 -4.04 22.58
CA LEU A 129 -25.99 -5.23 22.29
C LEU A 129 -24.71 -4.91 21.50
N VAL A 130 -24.67 -3.76 20.81
CA VAL A 130 -23.50 -3.28 20.04
C VAL A 130 -23.29 -1.77 20.17
N THR A 131 -22.03 -1.34 20.20
CA THR A 131 -21.61 0.07 20.16
C THR A 131 -21.16 0.47 18.75
N LEU A 132 -21.67 1.57 18.20
CA LEU A 132 -21.27 2.09 16.88
C LEU A 132 -20.12 3.12 16.95
N ASP A 133 -19.34 3.10 18.02
CA ASP A 133 -18.32 4.14 18.28
C ASP A 133 -17.06 3.97 17.42
N CYS A 134 -16.83 2.78 16.87
CA CYS A 134 -15.66 2.47 16.06
C CYS A 134 -16.02 2.29 14.58
N LEU A 135 -15.45 3.14 13.71
CA LEU A 135 -15.54 2.99 12.26
C LEU A 135 -14.28 2.27 11.74
N PHE A 136 -14.47 1.10 11.14
CA PHE A 136 -13.42 0.37 10.44
C PHE A 136 -13.55 0.61 8.94
N ILE A 137 -12.56 1.27 8.33
CA ILE A 137 -12.48 1.47 6.88
C ILE A 137 -11.38 0.53 6.37
N ASP A 138 -11.77 -0.50 5.62
CA ASP A 138 -10.82 -1.37 4.91
C ASP A 138 -10.65 -0.86 3.47
N GLY A 139 -9.42 -0.84 2.99
CA GLY A 139 -9.08 -0.27 1.69
C GLY A 139 -8.23 -1.24 0.88
N THR A 140 -8.70 -1.60 -0.31
CA THR A 140 -7.90 -2.37 -1.27
C THR A 140 -6.93 -1.43 -1.99
N LYS A 141 -5.63 -1.56 -1.71
CA LYS A 141 -4.59 -0.85 -2.44
C LYS A 141 -4.26 -1.62 -3.72
N ILE A 142 -4.42 -1.00 -4.88
CA ILE A 142 -4.10 -1.58 -6.18
C ILE A 142 -2.84 -0.93 -6.71
N GLU A 143 -1.82 -1.72 -7.04
CA GLU A 143 -0.59 -1.21 -7.64
C GLU A 143 -0.85 -0.78 -9.09
N ALA A 144 -0.30 0.38 -9.48
CA ALA A 144 -0.23 0.78 -10.87
C ALA A 144 0.85 -0.04 -11.60
N ASN A 145 0.66 -0.29 -12.91
CA ASN A 145 1.70 -0.89 -13.75
C ASN A 145 2.80 0.13 -14.06
N ALA A 146 3.63 0.44 -13.07
CA ALA A 146 4.70 1.42 -13.13
C ALA A 146 6.01 0.83 -12.58
N ASN A 147 7.13 1.49 -12.88
CA ASN A 147 8.42 1.07 -12.33
C ASN A 147 8.43 1.21 -10.80
N LYS A 148 8.75 0.11 -10.11
CA LYS A 148 8.78 0.00 -8.65
C LYS A 148 9.86 0.87 -7.99
N TYR A 149 10.88 1.30 -8.74
CA TYR A 149 12.03 2.07 -8.23
C TYR A 149 12.09 3.49 -8.80
N SER A 150 10.94 4.14 -8.92
CA SER A 150 10.82 5.53 -9.38
C SER A 150 11.02 6.57 -8.28
N PHE A 151 10.84 6.21 -7.01
CA PHE A 151 10.92 7.16 -5.89
C PHE A 151 12.35 7.55 -5.52
N VAL A 152 12.52 8.83 -5.19
CA VAL A 152 13.74 9.43 -4.64
C VAL A 152 13.46 9.82 -3.20
N TRP A 153 14.39 9.50 -2.30
CA TRP A 153 14.24 9.71 -0.85
C TRP A 153 15.17 10.82 -0.38
N LYS A 154 14.64 11.80 0.35
CA LYS A 154 15.40 12.97 0.83
C LYS A 154 16.63 12.60 1.63
N LYS A 155 16.50 11.72 2.62
CA LYS A 155 17.62 11.23 3.43
C LYS A 155 18.73 10.57 2.61
N ALA A 156 18.36 9.82 1.58
CA ALA A 156 19.35 9.17 0.71
C ALA A 156 20.06 10.22 -0.15
N THR A 157 19.30 11.15 -0.73
CA THR A 157 19.82 12.27 -1.52
C THR A 157 20.79 13.13 -0.70
N GLU A 158 20.42 13.54 0.51
CA GLU A 158 21.28 14.32 1.41
C GLU A 158 22.59 13.59 1.72
N LYS A 159 22.51 12.30 2.06
CA LYS A 159 23.70 11.47 2.34
C LYS A 159 24.64 11.39 1.13
N PHE A 160 24.11 11.16 -0.07
CA PHE A 160 24.94 11.04 -1.27
C PHE A 160 25.43 12.38 -1.79
N SER A 161 24.69 13.47 -1.56
CA SER A 161 25.11 14.84 -1.86
C SER A 161 26.27 15.26 -0.97
N ALA A 162 26.17 15.06 0.35
CA ALA A 162 27.26 15.34 1.29
C ALA A 162 28.53 14.55 0.95
N LYS A 163 28.38 13.25 0.63
CA LYS A 163 29.52 12.43 0.18
C LYS A 163 30.13 12.91 -1.13
N LEU A 164 29.33 13.46 -2.05
CA LEU A 164 29.85 14.06 -3.28
C LEU A 164 30.65 15.33 -2.95
N GLN A 165 30.15 16.19 -2.06
CA GLN A 165 30.85 17.41 -1.64
C GLN A 165 32.21 17.09 -1.00
N GLU A 166 32.28 16.11 -0.10
CA GLU A 166 33.55 15.62 0.46
C GLU A 166 34.52 15.14 -0.65
N GLN A 167 34.00 14.37 -1.62
CA GLN A 167 34.82 13.90 -2.76
C GLN A 167 35.33 15.04 -3.63
N ILE A 168 34.51 16.05 -3.87
CA ILE A 168 34.89 17.25 -4.63
C ILE A 168 35.98 17.98 -3.86
N GLN A 169 35.81 18.28 -2.57
CA GLN A 169 36.80 19.00 -1.76
C GLN A 169 38.16 18.29 -1.76
N VAL A 170 38.20 16.99 -1.50
CA VAL A 170 39.44 16.20 -1.55
C VAL A 170 40.06 16.24 -2.94
N TYR A 171 39.26 16.07 -4.00
CA TYR A 171 39.77 16.09 -5.37
C TYR A 171 40.33 17.46 -5.78
N PHE A 172 39.69 18.54 -5.33
CA PHE A 172 40.16 19.90 -5.57
C PHE A 172 41.51 20.15 -4.89
N GLN A 173 41.65 19.77 -3.61
CA GLN A 173 42.91 19.92 -2.87
C GLN A 173 44.05 19.09 -3.47
N GLU A 174 43.80 17.84 -3.85
CA GLU A 174 44.84 16.93 -4.33
C GLU A 174 45.25 17.17 -5.79
N GLU A 175 44.31 17.48 -6.68
CA GLU A 175 44.55 17.46 -8.13
C GLU A 175 44.44 18.84 -8.78
N ILE A 176 43.63 19.77 -8.24
CA ILE A 176 43.39 21.09 -8.87
C ILE A 176 44.33 22.16 -8.30
N THR A 177 44.45 22.27 -6.98
CA THR A 177 45.35 23.23 -6.31
C THR A 177 46.81 23.17 -6.80
N PRO A 178 47.45 21.99 -7.02
CA PRO A 178 48.82 21.95 -7.55
C PRO A 178 48.94 22.33 -9.02
N LEU A 179 47.83 22.38 -9.77
CA LEU A 179 47.82 22.71 -11.20
C LEU A 179 47.48 24.18 -11.45
N ILE A 180 46.67 24.81 -10.59
CA ILE A 180 46.20 26.20 -10.76
C ILE A 180 46.37 26.94 -9.43
N HIS A 181 47.39 27.80 -9.34
CA HIS A 181 47.64 28.64 -8.16
C HIS A 181 46.58 29.73 -7.94
N GLN A 182 45.80 30.06 -8.98
CA GLN A 182 44.67 30.99 -8.95
C GLN A 182 43.37 30.38 -8.42
N ALA A 183 43.35 29.10 -8.03
CA ALA A 183 42.18 28.49 -7.44
C ALA A 183 41.78 29.28 -6.19
N ILE A 184 40.65 29.97 -6.31
CA ILE A 184 39.92 30.68 -5.26
C ILE A 184 40.01 29.84 -3.99
N LYS A 185 40.39 30.45 -2.86
CA LYS A 185 40.29 29.79 -1.55
C LYS A 185 38.87 29.27 -1.44
N LEU A 186 38.69 27.97 -1.59
CA LEU A 186 37.46 27.30 -1.22
C LEU A 186 37.35 27.54 0.29
N ASP A 187 36.44 28.42 0.70
CA ASP A 187 36.05 28.47 2.11
C ASP A 187 35.51 27.08 2.44
N GLU A 188 36.15 26.38 3.37
CA GLU A 188 35.82 24.99 3.72
C GLU A 188 34.38 24.83 4.23
N GLU A 189 33.71 25.94 4.51
CA GLU A 189 32.39 26.00 5.15
C GLU A 189 31.21 25.99 4.15
N GLU A 190 31.40 26.39 2.89
CA GLU A 190 30.30 26.46 1.91
C GLU A 190 30.30 25.27 0.92
N PRO A 191 29.13 24.68 0.63
CA PRO A 191 29.02 23.61 -0.36
C PRO A 191 29.29 24.15 -1.77
N ILE A 192 30.05 23.39 -2.56
CA ILE A 192 30.42 23.79 -3.93
C ILE A 192 29.20 23.56 -4.83
N SER A 193 28.67 24.64 -5.41
CA SER A 193 27.51 24.57 -6.30
C SER A 193 27.87 24.03 -7.69
N SER A 194 26.87 23.53 -8.42
CA SER A 194 27.06 23.13 -9.82
C SER A 194 27.58 24.28 -10.69
N GLU A 195 27.14 25.51 -10.44
CA GLU A 195 27.59 26.72 -11.13
C GLU A 195 29.09 26.98 -10.90
N GLN A 196 29.56 26.88 -9.66
CA GLN A 196 30.98 27.03 -9.33
C GLN A 196 31.81 25.94 -10.02
N LEU A 197 31.32 24.70 -10.11
CA LEU A 197 31.99 23.63 -10.86
C LEU A 197 32.11 23.93 -12.35
N LEU A 198 31.14 24.62 -12.94
CA LEU A 198 31.19 25.06 -14.34
C LEU A 198 32.22 26.18 -14.53
N GLU A 199 32.28 27.15 -13.62
CA GLU A 199 33.32 28.19 -13.61
C GLU A 199 34.72 27.56 -13.50
N PHE A 200 34.89 26.59 -12.60
CA PHE A 200 36.16 25.85 -12.49
C PHE A 200 36.51 25.09 -13.77
N ALA A 201 35.51 24.51 -14.44
CA ALA A 201 35.74 23.85 -15.72
C ALA A 201 36.20 24.85 -16.81
N GLN A 202 35.67 26.08 -16.82
CA GLN A 202 36.11 27.13 -17.75
C GLN A 202 37.57 27.54 -17.49
N VAL A 203 37.94 27.79 -16.23
CA VAL A 203 39.34 28.11 -15.88
C VAL A 203 40.29 26.99 -16.27
N LEU A 204 39.89 25.73 -16.04
CA LEU A 204 40.66 24.55 -16.47
C LEU A 204 40.79 24.46 -18.00
N GLU A 205 39.76 24.85 -18.76
CA GLU A 205 39.78 24.91 -20.23
C GLU A 205 40.77 25.99 -20.73
N GLU A 206 40.72 27.19 -20.16
CA GLU A 206 41.63 28.29 -20.51
C GLU A 206 43.10 27.93 -20.25
N GLU A 207 43.40 27.36 -19.08
CA GLU A 207 44.77 26.91 -18.75
C GLU A 207 45.25 25.78 -19.66
N LEU A 208 44.34 24.89 -20.07
CA LEU A 208 44.64 23.83 -21.02
C LEU A 208 44.90 24.39 -22.42
N GLU A 209 44.18 25.44 -22.83
CA GLU A 209 44.43 26.16 -24.10
C GLU A 209 45.79 26.87 -24.10
N LYS A 210 46.12 27.63 -23.04
CA LYS A 210 47.43 28.27 -22.89
C LYS A 210 48.55 27.23 -22.97
N LEU A 211 48.41 26.11 -22.24
CA LEU A 211 49.39 25.03 -22.25
C LEU A 211 49.50 24.35 -23.63
N ASN A 212 48.41 24.26 -24.40
CA ASN A 212 48.48 23.77 -25.78
C ASN A 212 49.27 24.73 -26.68
N GLN A 213 49.00 26.04 -26.58
CA GLN A 213 49.70 27.08 -27.34
C GLN A 213 51.20 27.06 -27.03
N ASP A 214 51.59 27.02 -25.75
CA ASP A 214 52.99 26.96 -25.33
C ASP A 214 53.74 25.75 -25.91
N ILE A 215 53.07 24.60 -26.00
CA ILE A 215 53.65 23.37 -26.57
C ILE A 215 53.82 23.49 -28.09
N GLU A 216 52.90 24.17 -28.78
CA GLU A 216 52.97 24.42 -30.23
C GLU A 216 54.05 25.45 -30.59
N GLU A 217 54.17 26.52 -29.81
CA GLU A 217 55.14 27.59 -30.02
C GLU A 217 56.58 27.17 -29.70
N THR A 218 56.77 26.33 -28.67
CA THR A 218 58.10 25.89 -28.22
C THR A 218 58.25 24.36 -28.21
N PRO A 219 58.38 23.72 -29.38
CA PRO A 219 58.45 22.27 -29.47
C PRO A 219 59.78 21.73 -28.95
N VAL A 220 59.73 20.94 -27.87
CA VAL A 220 60.89 20.27 -27.29
C VAL A 220 61.03 18.84 -27.85
N LYS A 221 62.24 18.47 -28.29
CA LYS A 221 62.59 17.09 -28.67
C LYS A 221 62.89 16.27 -27.41
N GLY A 222 62.09 15.22 -27.16
CA GLY A 222 62.29 14.29 -26.04
C GLY A 222 61.11 14.23 -25.07
N LYS A 223 61.39 13.95 -23.79
CA LYS A 223 60.38 13.90 -22.72
C LYS A 223 59.99 15.33 -22.32
N ASP A 224 58.76 15.72 -22.63
CA ASP A 224 58.22 17.03 -22.30
C ASP A 224 57.30 16.92 -21.06
N GLU A 225 57.67 17.59 -19.98
CA GLU A 225 56.89 17.61 -18.73
C GLU A 225 55.53 18.30 -18.92
N ARG A 226 55.43 19.26 -19.85
CA ARG A 226 54.19 19.98 -20.20
C ARG A 226 53.16 19.05 -20.82
N LYS A 227 53.59 18.03 -21.59
CA LYS A 227 52.69 16.99 -22.11
C LYS A 227 52.13 16.10 -21.00
N THR A 228 52.86 15.92 -19.90
CA THR A 228 52.37 15.19 -18.70
C THR A 228 51.34 16.03 -17.96
N GLN A 229 51.61 17.32 -17.74
CA GLN A 229 50.67 18.26 -17.12
C GLN A 229 49.38 18.39 -17.95
N ARG A 230 49.48 18.50 -19.28
CA ARG A 230 48.31 18.52 -20.19
C ARG A 230 47.41 17.29 -20.03
N ARG A 231 47.99 16.10 -19.88
CA ARG A 231 47.22 14.86 -19.66
C ARG A 231 46.49 14.88 -18.31
N LYS A 232 47.15 15.40 -17.27
CA LYS A 232 46.53 15.59 -15.95
C LYS A 232 45.37 16.59 -16.02
N LEU A 233 45.59 17.77 -16.59
CA LEU A 233 44.54 18.79 -16.80
C LEU A 233 43.35 18.24 -17.58
N LYS A 234 43.58 17.52 -18.69
CA LYS A 234 42.50 16.84 -19.44
C LYS A 234 41.69 15.86 -18.58
N LYS A 235 42.37 15.07 -17.74
CA LYS A 235 41.72 14.10 -16.86
C LYS A 235 40.87 14.80 -15.81
N VAL A 236 41.40 15.87 -15.19
CA VAL A 236 40.72 16.68 -14.18
C VAL A 236 39.51 17.38 -14.78
N LEU A 237 39.69 18.09 -15.90
CA LEU A 237 38.59 18.76 -16.62
C LEU A 237 37.45 17.79 -16.94
N ARG A 238 37.79 16.61 -17.47
CA ARG A 238 36.80 15.57 -17.76
C ARG A 238 36.04 15.14 -16.49
N LYS A 239 36.73 14.98 -15.37
CA LYS A 239 36.11 14.57 -14.10
C LYS A 239 35.16 15.65 -13.55
N VAL A 240 35.56 16.92 -13.61
CA VAL A 240 34.73 18.05 -13.16
C VAL A 240 33.50 18.22 -14.06
N LYS A 241 33.69 18.17 -15.39
CA LYS A 241 32.63 18.44 -16.39
C LYS A 241 31.70 17.26 -16.67
N GLU A 242 32.19 16.02 -16.66
CA GLU A 242 31.37 14.84 -17.03
C GLU A 242 30.84 14.07 -15.81
N ASP A 243 31.32 14.33 -14.58
CA ASP A 243 30.88 13.58 -13.38
C ASP A 243 30.40 14.52 -12.28
N PHE A 244 31.26 15.40 -11.77
CA PHE A 244 30.92 16.21 -10.58
C PHE A 244 29.81 17.22 -10.84
N SER A 245 29.91 18.02 -11.91
CA SER A 245 28.87 18.99 -12.28
C SER A 245 27.51 18.32 -12.52
N ILE A 246 27.46 17.25 -13.33
CA ILE A 246 26.22 16.52 -13.63
C ILE A 246 25.57 15.96 -12.35
N ARG A 247 26.37 15.42 -11.42
CA ARG A 247 25.83 14.87 -10.18
C ARG A 247 25.42 15.97 -9.20
N ALA A 248 26.14 17.08 -9.13
CA ALA A 248 25.78 18.23 -8.31
C ALA A 248 24.44 18.82 -8.77
N GLU A 249 24.31 19.13 -10.06
CA GLU A 249 23.07 19.64 -10.66
C GLU A 249 21.88 18.70 -10.41
N LYS A 250 22.11 17.38 -10.55
CA LYS A 250 21.08 16.38 -10.24
C LYS A 250 20.60 16.45 -8.79
N TYR A 251 21.51 16.64 -7.83
CA TYR A 251 21.12 16.70 -6.42
C TYR A 251 20.48 18.03 -6.05
N GLU A 252 20.89 19.14 -6.66
CA GLU A 252 20.26 20.45 -6.52
C GLU A 252 18.81 20.40 -7.02
N ASN A 253 18.59 19.91 -8.24
CA ASN A 253 17.25 19.71 -8.81
C ASN A 253 16.36 18.82 -7.92
N TYR A 254 16.92 17.75 -7.34
CA TYR A 254 16.17 16.91 -6.41
C TYR A 254 15.82 17.64 -5.11
N GLN A 255 16.71 18.50 -4.61
CA GLN A 255 16.49 19.26 -3.41
C GLN A 255 15.37 20.30 -3.58
N GLU A 256 15.33 20.96 -4.73
CA GLU A 256 14.23 21.86 -5.12
C GLU A 256 12.91 21.10 -5.23
N THR A 257 12.92 19.96 -5.91
CA THR A 257 11.71 19.14 -6.16
C THR A 257 11.07 18.60 -4.87
N PHE A 258 11.81 18.49 -3.76
CA PHE A 258 11.21 17.98 -2.53
C PHE A 258 10.13 18.90 -1.96
N GLU A 259 10.21 20.23 -2.14
CA GLU A 259 9.20 21.19 -1.63
C GLU A 259 8.74 20.92 -0.18
N GLY A 260 9.65 20.48 0.70
CA GLY A 260 9.35 20.11 2.10
C GLY A 260 8.87 18.67 2.33
N ARG A 261 8.61 17.89 1.27
CA ARG A 261 8.29 16.45 1.32
C ARG A 261 9.54 15.61 1.56
N ASN A 262 9.34 14.39 2.06
CA ASN A 262 10.43 13.43 2.33
C ASN A 262 10.81 12.55 1.12
N SER A 263 9.97 12.53 0.10
CA SER A 263 10.13 11.70 -1.11
C SER A 263 9.31 12.28 -2.27
N PHE A 264 9.74 12.01 -3.50
CA PHE A 264 8.94 12.25 -4.72
C PHE A 264 9.19 11.13 -5.74
N SER A 265 8.31 10.98 -6.73
CA SER A 265 8.53 10.06 -7.86
C SER A 265 9.13 10.79 -9.06
N LYS A 266 10.14 10.18 -9.70
CA LYS A 266 10.79 10.75 -10.89
C LYS A 266 9.86 10.97 -12.08
N THR A 267 8.79 10.19 -12.17
CA THR A 267 7.83 10.25 -13.29
C THR A 267 6.63 11.14 -12.99
N ASP A 268 6.31 11.31 -11.71
CA ASP A 268 5.16 12.08 -11.23
C ASP A 268 5.53 12.70 -9.88
N PRO A 269 6.05 13.95 -9.87
CA PRO A 269 6.47 14.61 -8.64
C PRO A 269 5.35 14.80 -7.61
N ASP A 270 4.09 14.81 -8.05
CA ASP A 270 2.93 14.99 -7.18
C ASP A 270 2.57 13.69 -6.42
N ALA A 271 2.95 12.53 -6.96
CA ALA A 271 2.67 11.23 -6.39
C ALA A 271 3.24 11.06 -4.97
N THR A 272 2.40 10.57 -4.05
CA THR A 272 2.80 10.26 -2.67
C THR A 272 3.10 8.77 -2.52
N PHE A 273 4.25 8.43 -1.92
CA PHE A 273 4.57 7.04 -1.61
C PHE A 273 3.58 6.48 -0.58
N MET A 274 2.98 5.32 -0.89
CA MET A 274 2.10 4.60 0.02
C MET A 274 2.76 3.30 0.47
N ARG A 275 2.94 3.14 1.78
CA ARG A 275 3.46 1.89 2.34
C ARG A 275 2.47 0.74 2.11
N MET A 276 2.95 -0.33 1.49
CA MET A 276 2.17 -1.54 1.20
C MET A 276 2.49 -2.63 2.24
N LYS A 277 1.56 -3.58 2.43
CA LYS A 277 1.80 -4.74 3.31
C LYS A 277 2.94 -5.61 2.78
N GLU A 278 3.02 -5.72 1.45
CA GLU A 278 4.12 -6.36 0.72
C GLU A 278 4.96 -5.27 0.02
N ASP A 279 5.68 -4.47 0.80
CA ASP A 279 6.52 -3.40 0.24
C ASP A 279 7.82 -3.98 -0.35
N HIS A 280 8.02 -3.78 -1.65
CA HIS A 280 9.24 -4.15 -2.35
C HIS A 280 10.49 -3.42 -1.86
N MET A 281 10.33 -2.19 -1.35
CA MET A 281 11.45 -1.41 -0.83
C MET A 281 11.83 -1.81 0.60
N LYS A 282 10.97 -2.54 1.32
CA LYS A 282 11.13 -2.91 2.74
C LYS A 282 11.41 -1.70 3.65
N ASN A 283 10.81 -0.57 3.34
CA ASN A 283 10.96 0.68 4.10
C ASN A 283 10.08 0.71 5.36
#